data_AF-A0A448Z5L6-F1
#
_entry.id   AF-A0A448Z5L6-F1
#
_cell.length_a   1.000
_cell.length_b   1.000
_cell.length_c   1.000
_cell.angle_alpha   90.00
_cell.angle_beta   90.00
_cell.angle_gamma   90.00
#
_symmetry.space_group_name_H-M   'P 1'
#
loop_
_entity.id
_entity.type
_entity.pdbx_description
1 polymer ?
#
loop_
_entity_poly.entity_id
_entity_poly.type
_entity_poly.pdbx_seq_one_letter_code
_entity_poly.pdbx_strand_id
1 'polypeptide(L)'
;MTKRIKATSVVVLYCLLWGGHRVDGFALSNHNPSTSSPLQTWAAQRSKCARSSLLSLLAEPRNKVQDDNNNNDGLPLPEKSSLSNPKQTTTNVLVVGGSGRVGGSTVRWLKEFSSRDPSMDLRIKVGGRSRRSFEKAKQTGVIPPADPDCVNGNCSNQEIGFVHLDWAGWTDQVIEEAILGCNCGLVVHTAGPFQGRTDPTLLRCCAKHGIPYVDVCDEFELAQTAKEGSGEAATTNGVAAVVASGIWPGVSALMAAEAVGKLRDDGKEPGSIDFSFFTAGTGNAGPTIVSATFLLLATPVIAFRNGAKTLLEPWTEPRETDFGPAVGKKPNWLLDNPDVPTTALSLGVPNVASRFGTDPLPWNYLFGAMKAIPRSVLYNRDLMQGFALFSEPIIRFVDKLVGATNAMRVDVVSEDGSETVTAQIVHDDLEVCVGLATAAFALEVLKTGTESETIPPGVWYPAELPKEARANILEAAKEQSITFSV
;
A
#
# COMPACT_ATOMS: atom_id res chain seq x y z
N MET A 1 30.35 45.40 -19.87
CA MET A 1 31.39 44.39 -20.10
C MET A 1 31.32 43.37 -18.99
N THR A 2 30.83 42.19 -19.33
CA THR A 2 30.26 41.19 -18.42
C THR A 2 31.28 40.06 -18.23
N LYS A 3 31.71 39.78 -16.99
CA LYS A 3 32.48 38.57 -16.66
C LYS A 3 31.50 37.47 -16.24
N ARG A 4 31.37 36.43 -17.07
CA ARG A 4 30.67 35.18 -16.75
C ARG A 4 31.68 34.18 -16.17
N ILE A 5 31.39 33.71 -14.96
CA ILE A 5 32.08 32.60 -14.30
C ILE A 5 31.47 31.29 -14.83
N LYS A 6 32.31 30.38 -15.31
CA LYS A 6 31.97 29.05 -15.82
C LYS A 6 32.41 27.97 -14.82
N ALA A 7 31.58 26.92 -14.76
CA ALA A 7 31.92 25.52 -14.48
C ALA A 7 32.40 25.13 -13.07
N THR A 8 31.44 24.78 -12.19
CA THR A 8 31.71 24.00 -10.97
C THR A 8 30.87 22.72 -10.85
N SER A 9 30.13 22.32 -11.89
CA SER A 9 29.17 21.19 -11.80
C SER A 9 29.58 19.90 -12.54
N VAL A 10 30.87 19.70 -12.86
CA VAL A 10 31.35 18.51 -13.61
C VAL A 10 32.36 17.67 -12.81
N VAL A 11 32.81 18.13 -11.63
CA VAL A 11 33.96 17.53 -10.93
C VAL A 11 33.62 16.25 -10.14
N VAL A 12 32.36 16.03 -9.76
CA VAL A 12 31.99 14.84 -8.96
C VAL A 12 31.88 13.57 -9.80
N LEU A 13 31.55 13.67 -11.10
CA LEU A 13 31.42 12.49 -11.97
C LEU A 13 32.77 12.02 -12.55
N TYR A 14 33.77 12.89 -12.63
CA TYR A 14 35.10 12.55 -13.16
C TYR A 14 35.96 11.74 -12.17
N CYS A 15 35.69 11.84 -10.86
CA CYS A 15 36.46 11.11 -9.84
C CYS A 15 36.07 9.63 -9.69
N LEU A 16 34.95 9.18 -10.28
CA LEU A 16 34.50 7.79 -10.21
C LEU A 16 34.89 6.94 -11.44
N LEU A 17 35.29 7.58 -12.54
CA LEU A 17 35.58 6.86 -13.79
C LEU A 17 37.07 6.59 -14.04
N TRP A 18 38.00 7.22 -13.31
CA TRP A 18 39.44 7.09 -13.56
C TRP A 18 40.25 7.04 -12.24
N GLY A 19 40.18 5.90 -11.55
CA GLY A 19 40.99 5.65 -10.34
C GLY A 19 40.99 4.18 -9.93
N GLY A 20 41.90 3.38 -10.51
CA GLY A 20 42.11 2.00 -10.08
C GLY A 20 43.05 1.23 -11.01
N HIS A 21 44.31 1.08 -10.58
CA HIS A 21 45.41 0.46 -11.30
C HIS A 21 45.21 -1.02 -11.65
N ARG A 22 45.84 -1.39 -12.78
CA ARG A 22 46.14 -2.77 -13.24
C ARG A 22 46.77 -3.63 -12.14
N VAL A 23 46.32 -4.88 -12.06
CA VAL A 23 47.18 -6.02 -11.69
C VAL A 23 46.96 -7.10 -12.75
N ASP A 24 48.03 -7.44 -13.46
CA ASP A 24 48.05 -8.47 -14.49
C ASP A 24 48.09 -9.88 -13.88
N GLY A 25 47.44 -10.82 -14.57
CA GLY A 25 47.87 -12.21 -14.65
C GLY A 25 47.08 -13.21 -13.79
N PHE A 26 46.17 -13.94 -14.41
CA PHE A 26 46.20 -15.42 -14.42
C PHE A 26 45.29 -15.94 -15.54
N ALA A 27 45.85 -16.83 -16.36
CA ALA A 27 45.22 -17.47 -17.50
C ALA A 27 44.65 -18.85 -17.12
N LEU A 28 43.82 -19.40 -18.03
CA LEU A 28 43.28 -20.77 -18.14
C LEU A 28 41.98 -20.98 -17.33
N SER A 29 40.90 -21.59 -17.83
CA SER A 29 40.74 -22.50 -18.96
C SER A 29 39.28 -22.55 -19.43
N ASN A 30 39.10 -22.91 -20.70
CA ASN A 30 37.83 -23.26 -21.33
C ASN A 30 37.18 -24.47 -20.66
N HIS A 31 35.90 -24.36 -20.31
CA HIS A 31 34.99 -25.51 -20.34
C HIS A 31 33.57 -25.07 -20.72
N ASN A 32 33.16 -25.49 -21.91
CA ASN A 32 31.77 -25.61 -22.33
C ASN A 32 31.23 -26.93 -21.74
N PRO A 33 29.99 -26.97 -21.24
CA PRO A 33 29.07 -27.90 -21.87
C PRO A 33 27.67 -27.32 -22.06
N SER A 34 27.22 -27.50 -23.28
CA SER A 34 25.84 -27.70 -23.70
C SER A 34 25.07 -28.68 -22.80
N THR A 35 23.90 -28.27 -22.32
CA THR A 35 22.73 -29.17 -22.21
C THR A 35 21.44 -28.34 -22.26
N SER A 36 20.64 -28.65 -23.27
CA SER A 36 19.26 -28.27 -23.52
C SER A 36 18.31 -28.59 -22.36
N SER A 37 17.45 -27.64 -21.98
CA SER A 37 16.25 -27.90 -21.17
C SER A 37 15.07 -28.27 -22.08
N PRO A 38 14.16 -29.16 -21.65
CA PRO A 38 12.83 -29.26 -22.23
C PRO A 38 11.80 -28.59 -21.31
N LEU A 39 11.40 -27.37 -21.66
CA LEU A 39 10.11 -26.78 -21.32
C LEU A 39 9.16 -27.08 -22.49
N GLN A 40 8.30 -28.09 -22.34
CA GLN A 40 7.08 -28.26 -23.15
C GLN A 40 6.25 -29.41 -22.58
N THR A 41 5.19 -29.09 -21.84
CA THR A 41 3.85 -29.76 -21.87
C THR A 41 3.01 -29.35 -20.66
N TRP A 42 2.49 -28.13 -20.62
CA TRP A 42 1.37 -27.78 -19.72
C TRP A 42 0.40 -26.84 -20.46
N ALA A 43 -0.25 -27.38 -21.48
CA ALA A 43 -1.37 -26.75 -22.19
C ALA A 43 -2.27 -27.84 -22.81
N ALA A 44 -2.94 -28.64 -21.97
CA ALA A 44 -4.05 -29.49 -22.38
C ALA A 44 -4.74 -30.16 -21.16
N GLN A 45 -5.46 -29.40 -20.34
CA GLN A 45 -6.53 -29.95 -19.49
C GLN A 45 -7.25 -28.82 -18.74
N ARG A 46 -8.23 -28.18 -19.39
CA ARG A 46 -9.38 -27.52 -18.74
C ARG A 46 -10.38 -27.07 -19.81
N SER A 47 -11.03 -28.06 -20.41
CA SER A 47 -12.24 -27.86 -21.22
C SER A 47 -13.06 -29.14 -21.13
N LYS A 48 -13.85 -29.25 -20.05
CA LYS A 48 -15.05 -30.09 -19.86
C LYS A 48 -15.34 -30.24 -18.36
N CYS A 49 -15.95 -29.21 -17.76
CA CYS A 49 -16.87 -29.37 -16.63
C CYS A 49 -17.55 -28.03 -16.35
N ALA A 50 -18.37 -27.58 -17.29
CA ALA A 50 -19.32 -26.49 -17.08
C ALA A 50 -20.54 -26.79 -17.95
N ARG A 51 -21.51 -27.50 -17.36
CA ARG A 51 -22.93 -27.62 -17.74
C ARG A 51 -23.51 -28.83 -17.03
N SER A 52 -24.15 -28.62 -15.89
CA SER A 52 -25.39 -29.28 -15.50
C SER A 52 -25.73 -28.90 -14.06
N SER A 53 -26.98 -28.51 -13.86
CA SER A 53 -27.72 -28.45 -12.58
C SER A 53 -27.99 -27.04 -12.04
N LEU A 54 -28.89 -26.34 -12.75
CA LEU A 54 -29.76 -25.33 -12.16
C LEU A 54 -31.10 -25.43 -12.88
N LEU A 55 -32.06 -26.11 -12.24
CA LEU A 55 -33.52 -25.97 -12.38
C LEU A 55 -34.22 -27.24 -11.85
N SER A 56 -34.66 -27.19 -10.59
CA SER A 56 -35.94 -27.77 -10.15
C SER A 56 -36.13 -27.50 -8.66
N LEU A 57 -37.03 -26.59 -8.31
CA LEU A 57 -38.25 -26.90 -7.54
C LEU A 57 -38.96 -25.59 -7.12
N LEU A 58 -40.15 -25.45 -7.68
CA LEU A 58 -41.18 -24.46 -7.37
C LEU A 58 -41.95 -24.87 -6.09
N ALA A 59 -42.49 -23.86 -5.38
CA ALA A 59 -43.81 -23.73 -4.73
C ALA A 59 -44.46 -25.00 -4.10
N GLU A 60 -45.08 -25.06 -2.92
CA GLU A 60 -45.87 -24.17 -2.04
C GLU A 60 -46.39 -25.11 -0.87
N PRO A 61 -47.31 -24.77 0.07
CA PRO A 61 -47.75 -23.50 0.70
C PRO A 61 -47.92 -23.56 2.26
N ARG A 62 -48.15 -22.36 2.84
CA ARG A 62 -48.96 -21.96 4.03
C ARG A 62 -49.20 -22.93 5.20
N ASN A 63 -49.00 -22.42 6.42
CA ASN A 63 -49.96 -22.61 7.51
C ASN A 63 -50.15 -21.34 8.38
N LYS A 64 -51.41 -20.98 8.56
CA LYS A 64 -51.93 -19.99 9.52
C LYS A 64 -51.94 -20.63 10.91
N VAL A 65 -51.60 -19.86 11.94
CA VAL A 65 -52.08 -20.11 13.31
C VAL A 65 -52.69 -18.82 13.84
N GLN A 66 -53.72 -19.03 14.64
CA GLN A 66 -54.87 -18.19 14.94
C GLN A 66 -54.72 -17.57 16.33
N ASP A 67 -55.35 -16.40 16.50
CA ASP A 67 -55.53 -15.68 17.75
C ASP A 67 -56.19 -16.54 18.83
N ASP A 68 -55.74 -16.39 20.08
CA ASP A 68 -56.54 -16.63 21.29
C ASP A 68 -56.26 -15.54 22.33
N ASN A 69 -57.34 -14.89 22.76
CA ASN A 69 -57.42 -13.93 23.87
C ASN A 69 -57.43 -14.67 25.23
N ASN A 70 -56.72 -14.16 26.24
CA ASN A 70 -57.34 -13.76 27.52
C ASN A 70 -56.37 -13.12 28.54
N ASN A 71 -56.86 -12.00 29.08
CA ASN A 71 -56.62 -11.32 30.36
C ASN A 71 -55.76 -12.03 31.43
N ASN A 72 -54.83 -11.30 32.08
CA ASN A 72 -55.06 -10.72 33.42
C ASN A 72 -53.86 -9.92 33.99
N ASP A 73 -54.24 -8.89 34.75
CA ASP A 73 -53.61 -8.32 35.95
C ASP A 73 -52.30 -7.51 35.86
N GLY A 74 -52.43 -6.25 36.27
CA GLY A 74 -51.37 -5.26 36.33
C GLY A 74 -50.36 -5.54 37.46
N LEU A 75 -49.09 -5.35 37.10
CA LEU A 75 -47.98 -5.06 38.01
C LEU A 75 -47.08 -3.99 37.36
N PRO A 76 -46.35 -3.20 38.16
CA PRO A 76 -45.95 -1.84 37.83
C PRO A 76 -44.88 -1.77 36.73
N LEU A 77 -44.96 -0.71 35.92
CA LEU A 77 -43.96 -0.35 34.93
C LEU A 77 -42.56 -0.28 35.59
N PRO A 78 -41.56 -1.04 35.14
CA PRO A 78 -40.21 -0.84 35.59
C PRO A 78 -39.72 0.51 35.07
N GLU A 79 -39.07 1.27 35.94
CA GLU A 79 -38.33 2.49 35.63
C GLU A 79 -37.58 2.33 34.31
N LYS A 80 -37.65 3.37 33.48
CA LYS A 80 -36.73 3.55 32.34
C LYS A 80 -35.31 3.47 32.89
N SER A 81 -34.71 2.29 32.80
CA SER A 81 -33.28 2.12 32.98
C SER A 81 -32.62 3.12 32.04
N SER A 82 -31.87 4.03 32.63
CA SER A 82 -30.98 4.94 31.95
C SER A 82 -30.39 4.26 30.71
N LEU A 83 -30.52 4.92 29.56
CA LEU A 83 -29.77 4.57 28.36
C LEU A 83 -28.31 4.46 28.78
N SER A 84 -27.82 3.23 28.94
CA SER A 84 -26.41 2.98 29.06
C SER A 84 -25.80 3.50 27.76
N ASN A 85 -24.93 4.50 27.86
CA ASN A 85 -24.07 4.88 26.75
C ASN A 85 -23.55 3.60 26.08
N PRO A 86 -23.57 3.49 24.74
CA PRO A 86 -22.99 2.34 24.07
C PRO A 86 -21.59 2.11 24.63
N LYS A 87 -21.33 0.90 25.13
CA LYS A 87 -20.05 0.53 25.76
C LYS A 87 -18.95 0.80 24.73
N GLN A 88 -18.20 1.86 24.95
CA GLN A 88 -17.00 2.20 24.20
C GLN A 88 -15.99 1.06 24.38
N THR A 89 -15.81 0.23 23.34
CA THR A 89 -14.85 -0.88 23.38
C THR A 89 -13.50 -0.39 22.88
N THR A 90 -12.54 -0.27 23.80
CA THR A 90 -11.17 0.06 23.43
C THR A 90 -10.56 -1.01 22.53
N THR A 91 -9.98 -0.62 21.39
CA THR A 91 -9.32 -1.53 20.45
C THR A 91 -7.81 -1.32 20.47
N ASN A 92 -7.03 -2.39 20.65
CA ASN A 92 -5.57 -2.30 20.55
C ASN A 92 -5.12 -2.45 19.09
N VAL A 93 -4.37 -1.47 18.58
CA VAL A 93 -3.81 -1.47 17.22
C VAL A 93 -2.29 -1.62 17.32
N LEU A 94 -1.73 -2.63 16.64
CA LEU A 94 -0.28 -2.79 16.53
C LEU A 94 0.21 -2.32 15.16
N VAL A 95 0.96 -1.23 15.15
CA VAL A 95 1.63 -0.72 13.94
C VAL A 95 3.05 -1.27 13.86
N VAL A 96 3.25 -2.33 13.08
CA VAL A 96 4.57 -2.94 12.87
C VAL A 96 5.35 -2.08 11.88
N GLY A 97 6.55 -1.64 12.24
CA GLY A 97 7.29 -0.63 11.49
C GLY A 97 6.93 0.82 11.85
N GLY A 98 6.14 1.04 12.90
CA GLY A 98 5.60 2.35 13.29
C GLY A 98 6.63 3.43 13.68
N SER A 99 7.91 3.08 13.83
CA SER A 99 9.00 4.06 14.03
C SER A 99 9.61 4.58 12.72
N GLY A 100 9.22 4.04 11.57
CA GLY A 100 9.61 4.53 10.25
C GLY A 100 8.76 5.74 9.82
N ARG A 101 9.09 6.32 8.65
CA ARG A 101 8.36 7.49 8.10
C ARG A 101 6.89 7.16 7.80
N VAL A 102 6.68 6.09 7.02
CA VAL A 102 5.33 5.58 6.69
C VAL A 102 4.55 5.20 7.95
N GLY A 103 5.09 4.28 8.74
CA GLY A 103 4.43 3.81 9.96
C GLY A 103 4.18 4.91 10.99
N GLY A 104 5.11 5.85 11.17
CA GLY A 104 4.94 6.99 12.06
C GLY A 104 3.85 7.95 11.58
N SER A 105 3.78 8.20 10.27
CA SER A 105 2.68 8.95 9.65
C SER A 105 1.34 8.24 9.86
N THR A 106 1.27 6.92 9.68
CA THR A 106 0.08 6.12 9.98
C THR A 106 -0.34 6.22 11.45
N VAL A 107 0.61 6.13 12.39
CA VAL A 107 0.33 6.31 13.82
C VAL A 107 -0.24 7.70 14.12
N ARG A 108 0.28 8.75 13.49
CA ARG A 108 -0.23 10.13 13.62
C ARG A 108 -1.69 10.21 13.16
N TRP A 109 -2.00 9.66 11.99
CA TRP A 109 -3.36 9.67 11.44
C TRP A 109 -4.36 8.80 12.22
N LEU A 110 -3.96 7.62 12.69
CA LEU A 110 -4.81 6.79 13.55
C LEU A 110 -5.17 7.52 14.86
N LYS A 111 -4.20 8.23 15.46
CA LYS A 111 -4.43 9.06 16.64
C LYS A 111 -5.36 10.23 16.35
N GLU A 112 -5.13 10.91 15.23
CA GLU A 112 -5.96 12.02 14.77
C GLU A 112 -7.41 11.58 14.57
N PHE A 113 -7.65 10.48 13.85
CA PHE A 113 -8.99 9.95 13.63
C PHE A 113 -9.67 9.50 14.92
N SER A 114 -8.97 8.75 15.79
CA SER A 114 -9.50 8.34 17.09
C SER A 114 -9.84 9.54 17.98
N SER A 115 -9.10 10.64 17.89
CA SER A 115 -9.39 11.85 18.68
C SER A 115 -10.63 12.61 18.21
N ARG A 116 -11.03 12.45 16.95
CA ARG A 116 -12.18 13.15 16.33
C ARG A 116 -13.48 12.35 16.47
N ASP A 117 -13.40 11.04 16.68
CA ASP A 117 -14.57 10.16 16.81
C ASP A 117 -14.67 9.60 18.24
N PRO A 118 -15.59 10.14 19.08
CA PRO A 118 -15.79 9.67 20.45
C PRO A 118 -16.20 8.19 20.56
N SER A 119 -16.71 7.59 19.48
CA SER A 119 -17.06 6.16 19.46
C SER A 119 -15.84 5.26 19.28
N MET A 120 -14.69 5.83 18.87
CA MET A 120 -13.47 5.13 18.54
C MET A 120 -12.38 5.38 19.59
N ASP A 121 -12.09 4.37 20.41
CA ASP A 121 -10.98 4.40 21.37
C ASP A 121 -9.85 3.45 20.91
N LEU A 122 -8.79 4.00 20.30
CA LEU A 122 -7.64 3.24 19.80
C LEU A 122 -6.45 3.31 20.76
N ARG A 123 -5.99 2.14 21.21
CA ARG A 123 -4.71 1.98 21.92
C ARG A 123 -3.61 1.52 20.98
N ILE A 124 -2.73 2.45 20.63
CA ILE A 124 -1.68 2.18 19.63
C ILE A 124 -0.41 1.65 20.29
N LYS A 125 0.11 0.54 19.77
CA LYS A 125 1.45 0.02 20.04
C LYS A 125 2.27 0.03 18.77
N VAL A 126 3.56 0.32 18.89
CA VAL A 126 4.51 0.33 17.77
C VAL A 126 5.44 -0.88 17.86
N GLY A 127 5.36 -1.73 16.85
CA GLY A 127 6.25 -2.87 16.66
C GLY A 127 7.53 -2.44 15.93
N GLY A 128 8.71 -2.81 16.43
CA GLY A 128 9.95 -2.54 15.71
C GLY A 128 11.21 -3.18 16.29
N ARG A 129 12.31 -3.02 15.55
CA ARG A 129 13.60 -3.69 15.83
C ARG A 129 14.26 -3.29 17.14
N SER A 130 14.10 -2.05 17.60
CA SER A 130 14.75 -1.62 18.83
C SER A 130 13.98 -0.52 19.56
N ARG A 131 13.98 -0.61 20.90
CA ARG A 131 13.43 0.43 21.78
C ARG A 131 14.13 1.78 21.53
N ARG A 132 15.43 1.76 21.22
CA ARG A 132 16.21 2.97 20.89
C ARG A 132 15.64 3.70 19.68
N SER A 133 15.30 2.99 18.60
CA SER A 133 14.69 3.60 17.41
C SER A 133 13.32 4.19 17.72
N PHE A 134 12.53 3.50 18.54
CA PHE A 134 11.23 3.97 19.00
C PHE A 134 11.33 5.26 19.82
N GLU A 135 12.22 5.32 20.81
CA GLU A 135 12.43 6.53 21.62
C GLU A 135 12.94 7.70 20.77
N LYS A 136 13.86 7.43 19.83
CA LYS A 136 14.32 8.45 18.88
C LYS A 136 13.15 8.97 18.03
N ALA A 137 12.28 8.10 17.56
CA ALA A 137 11.12 8.48 16.76
C ALA A 137 10.13 9.37 17.56
N LYS A 138 9.94 9.12 18.87
CA LYS A 138 9.18 10.03 19.75
C LYS A 138 9.88 11.38 19.90
N GLN A 139 11.19 11.39 20.15
CA GLN A 139 11.99 12.62 20.32
C GLN A 139 12.00 13.51 19.07
N THR A 140 12.01 12.91 17.88
CA THR A 140 12.03 13.64 16.61
C THR A 140 10.64 13.92 16.04
N GLY A 141 9.56 13.59 16.76
CA GLY A 141 8.18 13.84 16.34
C GLY A 141 7.67 12.95 15.20
N VAL A 142 8.36 11.86 14.87
CA VAL A 142 7.87 10.85 13.89
C VAL A 142 6.67 10.10 14.48
N ILE A 143 6.77 9.75 15.76
CA ILE A 143 5.68 9.25 16.58
C ILE A 143 5.22 10.40 17.50
N PRO A 144 3.91 10.64 17.67
CA PRO A 144 3.42 11.63 18.61
C PRO A 144 4.00 11.40 20.02
N PRO A 145 4.43 12.46 20.73
CA PRO A 145 4.74 12.33 22.15
C PRO A 145 3.48 11.97 22.94
N ALA A 146 3.68 11.57 24.20
CA ALA A 146 2.59 11.53 25.17
C ALA A 146 2.01 12.94 25.32
N ASP A 147 0.70 13.03 25.58
CA ASP A 147 0.01 14.31 25.72
C ASP A 147 0.59 15.12 26.90
N PRO A 148 1.15 16.32 26.68
CA PRO A 148 1.66 17.15 27.76
C PRO A 148 0.55 17.67 28.69
N ASP A 149 -0.71 17.69 28.25
CA ASP A 149 -1.87 18.14 29.02
C ASP A 149 -2.53 17.01 29.83
N CYS A 150 -1.84 15.87 30.01
CA CYS A 150 -2.21 14.83 30.98
C CYS A 150 -2.08 15.34 32.43
N VAL A 151 -3.00 16.22 32.82
CA VAL A 151 -3.21 16.69 34.19
C VAL A 151 -4.52 16.09 34.68
N ASN A 152 -4.49 15.40 35.83
CA ASN A 152 -5.65 14.79 36.49
C ASN A 152 -6.36 13.63 35.74
N GLY A 153 -5.62 12.84 34.95
CA GLY A 153 -6.09 11.53 34.48
C GLY A 153 -7.19 11.56 33.40
N ASN A 154 -7.56 12.73 32.90
CA ASN A 154 -8.47 12.87 31.77
C ASN A 154 -7.67 13.02 30.46
N CYS A 155 -6.91 11.97 30.12
CA CYS A 155 -6.13 11.94 28.89
C CYS A 155 -7.00 11.37 27.76
N SER A 156 -7.32 12.18 26.74
CA SER A 156 -7.98 11.70 25.53
C SER A 156 -7.07 10.84 24.64
N ASN A 157 -5.77 10.77 24.97
CA ASN A 157 -4.77 10.02 24.21
C ASN A 157 -3.77 9.29 25.14
N GLN A 158 -3.87 7.97 25.20
CA GLN A 158 -2.98 7.13 25.98
C GLN A 158 -1.55 7.07 25.40
N GLU A 159 -0.58 6.75 26.26
CA GLU A 159 0.82 6.61 25.83
C GLU A 159 0.99 5.49 24.79
N ILE A 160 1.63 5.81 23.67
CA ILE A 160 1.97 4.84 22.63
C ILE A 160 3.02 3.85 23.18
N GLY A 161 2.69 2.56 23.16
CA GLY A 161 3.55 1.48 23.65
C GLY A 161 4.56 0.98 22.61
N PHE A 162 5.57 0.24 23.06
CA PHE A 162 6.57 -0.41 22.20
C PHE A 162 6.51 -1.94 22.30
N VAL A 163 6.66 -2.61 21.16
CA VAL A 163 6.75 -4.06 21.04
C VAL A 163 8.00 -4.40 20.23
N HIS A 164 8.86 -5.26 20.76
CA HIS A 164 10.04 -5.71 20.01
C HIS A 164 9.61 -6.71 18.94
N LEU A 165 9.79 -6.33 17.67
CA LEU A 165 9.51 -7.15 16.50
C LEU A 165 10.55 -6.84 15.43
N ASP A 166 11.53 -7.74 15.28
CA ASP A 166 12.53 -7.68 14.22
C ASP A 166 12.27 -8.77 13.19
N TRP A 167 12.09 -8.35 11.94
CA TRP A 167 11.82 -9.23 10.81
C TRP A 167 12.88 -10.33 10.63
N ALA A 168 14.13 -10.04 11.00
CA ALA A 168 15.23 -11.01 10.90
C ALA A 168 15.03 -12.24 11.80
N GLY A 169 14.18 -12.13 12.83
CA GLY A 169 13.84 -13.20 13.76
C GLY A 169 12.38 -13.64 13.68
N TRP A 170 11.64 -13.30 12.61
CA TRP A 170 10.24 -13.70 12.50
C TRP A 170 10.10 -15.20 12.34
N THR A 171 9.41 -15.79 13.30
CA THR A 171 8.82 -17.12 13.26
C THR A 171 7.36 -16.99 13.66
N ASP A 172 6.53 -17.99 13.34
CA ASP A 172 5.13 -18.02 13.77
C ASP A 172 5.02 -17.78 15.29
N GLN A 173 5.86 -18.44 16.09
CA GLN A 173 5.88 -18.26 17.55
C GLN A 173 6.16 -16.81 17.99
N VAL A 174 7.20 -16.18 17.44
CA VAL A 174 7.57 -14.79 17.81
C VAL A 174 6.45 -13.81 17.45
N ILE A 175 5.84 -14.00 16.28
CA ILE A 175 4.72 -13.17 15.84
C ILE A 175 3.48 -13.40 16.69
N GLU A 176 3.12 -14.65 16.95
CA GLU A 176 1.97 -15.02 17.78
C GLU A 176 2.11 -14.46 19.20
N GLU A 177 3.28 -14.61 19.83
CA GLU A 177 3.57 -14.02 21.14
C GLU A 177 3.35 -12.49 21.14
N ALA A 178 3.77 -11.80 20.08
CA ALA A 178 3.63 -10.35 19.97
C ALA A 178 2.18 -9.90 19.76
N ILE A 179 1.45 -10.50 18.80
CA ILE A 179 0.07 -10.09 18.47
C ILE A 179 -0.91 -10.47 19.58
N LEU A 180 -0.73 -11.65 20.20
CA LEU A 180 -1.57 -12.12 21.31
C LEU A 180 -1.22 -11.39 22.61
N GLY A 181 0.07 -11.19 22.91
CA GLY A 181 0.51 -10.41 24.07
C GLY A 181 0.06 -8.94 24.03
N CYS A 182 -0.25 -8.43 22.84
CA CYS A 182 -0.83 -7.10 22.68
C CYS A 182 -2.35 -7.04 22.77
N ASN A 183 -3.03 -8.20 22.77
CA ASN A 183 -4.48 -8.31 22.60
C ASN A 183 -4.97 -7.46 21.41
N CYS A 184 -4.31 -7.63 20.26
CA CYS A 184 -4.55 -6.84 19.06
C CYS A 184 -5.96 -7.07 18.51
N GLY A 185 -6.69 -5.98 18.28
CA GLY A 185 -7.90 -5.97 17.44
C GLY A 185 -7.62 -5.57 15.99
N LEU A 186 -6.41 -5.08 15.70
CA LEU A 186 -5.93 -4.82 14.34
C LEU A 186 -4.39 -4.84 14.31
N VAL A 187 -3.83 -5.37 13.23
CA VAL A 187 -2.41 -5.23 12.89
C VAL A 187 -2.25 -4.40 11.61
N VAL A 188 -1.37 -3.40 11.67
CA VAL A 188 -1.01 -2.52 10.54
C VAL A 188 0.47 -2.74 10.21
N HIS A 189 0.76 -3.41 9.11
CA HIS A 189 2.12 -3.75 8.72
C HIS A 189 2.71 -2.69 7.77
N THR A 190 3.64 -1.91 8.32
CA THR A 190 4.45 -0.89 7.60
C THR A 190 5.95 -1.19 7.59
N ALA A 191 6.37 -2.36 8.10
CA ALA A 191 7.77 -2.76 8.21
C ALA A 191 8.40 -3.27 6.89
N GLY A 192 8.64 -2.34 5.97
CA GLY A 192 9.46 -2.59 4.78
C GLY A 192 10.97 -2.77 5.09
N PRO A 193 11.79 -3.02 4.06
CA PRO A 193 11.41 -3.17 2.64
C PRO A 193 10.68 -4.50 2.40
N PHE A 194 9.65 -4.52 1.54
CA PHE A 194 8.91 -5.74 1.21
C PHE A 194 9.53 -6.50 0.04
N GLN A 195 10.32 -5.82 -0.79
CA GLN A 195 10.85 -6.40 -2.01
C GLN A 195 11.59 -7.70 -1.75
N GLY A 196 11.48 -8.65 -2.69
CA GLY A 196 12.13 -9.96 -2.61
C GLY A 196 11.76 -10.81 -1.38
N ARG A 197 10.72 -10.44 -0.63
CA ARG A 197 10.10 -11.29 0.37
C ARG A 197 8.94 -12.04 -0.29
N THR A 198 8.71 -13.27 0.12
CA THR A 198 7.62 -14.10 -0.39
C THR A 198 6.77 -14.72 0.73
N ASP A 199 7.25 -14.69 1.97
CA ASP A 199 6.58 -15.30 3.10
C ASP A 199 5.70 -14.29 3.87
N PRO A 200 4.36 -14.43 3.85
CA PRO A 200 3.43 -13.53 4.52
C PRO A 200 3.22 -13.91 6.01
N THR A 201 4.30 -14.25 6.73
CA THR A 201 4.22 -14.80 8.12
C THR A 201 3.33 -13.97 9.04
N LEU A 202 3.43 -12.64 9.01
CA LEU A 202 2.63 -11.78 9.89
C LEU A 202 1.12 -11.88 9.58
N LEU A 203 0.73 -11.79 8.31
CA LEU A 203 -0.67 -11.96 7.90
C LEU A 203 -1.17 -13.37 8.26
N ARG A 204 -0.38 -14.40 7.97
CA ARG A 204 -0.75 -15.79 8.26
C ARG A 204 -1.08 -16.00 9.74
N CYS A 205 -0.26 -15.45 10.64
CA CYS A 205 -0.51 -15.50 12.08
C CYS A 205 -1.76 -14.70 12.48
N CYS A 206 -1.97 -13.51 11.89
CA CYS A 206 -3.17 -12.71 12.15
C CYS A 206 -4.45 -13.45 11.72
N ALA A 207 -4.46 -14.01 10.50
CA ALA A 207 -5.56 -14.80 9.97
C ALA A 207 -5.85 -16.04 10.82
N LYS A 208 -4.82 -16.74 11.30
CA LYS A 208 -4.95 -17.88 12.23
C LYS A 208 -5.64 -17.51 13.54
N HIS A 209 -5.39 -16.30 14.05
CA HIS A 209 -5.85 -15.85 15.36
C HIS A 209 -7.06 -14.93 15.33
N GLY A 210 -7.73 -14.76 14.19
CA GLY A 210 -8.93 -13.92 14.11
C GLY A 210 -8.62 -12.42 14.20
N ILE A 211 -7.43 -11.98 13.79
CA ILE A 211 -6.99 -10.59 13.93
C ILE A 211 -7.05 -9.89 12.56
N PRO A 212 -7.88 -8.84 12.39
CA PRO A 212 -7.90 -7.99 11.21
C PRO A 212 -6.52 -7.43 10.86
N TYR A 213 -6.26 -7.24 9.56
CA TYR A 213 -4.92 -6.92 9.06
C TYR A 213 -4.93 -5.95 7.89
N VAL A 214 -4.00 -5.01 7.89
CA VAL A 214 -3.67 -4.17 6.73
C VAL A 214 -2.17 -4.08 6.53
N ASP A 215 -1.69 -3.95 5.29
CA ASP A 215 -0.28 -3.68 5.01
C ASP A 215 -0.05 -2.72 3.85
N VAL A 216 1.14 -2.12 3.81
CA VAL A 216 1.56 -1.23 2.73
C VAL A 216 2.50 -1.96 1.76
N CYS A 217 2.29 -3.27 1.55
CA CYS A 217 3.16 -4.10 0.72
C CYS A 217 3.25 -3.57 -0.71
N ASP A 218 4.46 -3.26 -1.15
CA ASP A 218 4.79 -2.80 -2.50
C ASP A 218 5.47 -3.88 -3.36
N GLU A 219 5.40 -5.15 -2.94
CA GLU A 219 5.91 -6.33 -3.66
C GLU A 219 4.74 -7.22 -4.12
N PHE A 220 4.56 -7.37 -5.44
CA PHE A 220 3.43 -8.11 -5.99
C PHE A 220 3.47 -9.60 -5.63
N GLU A 221 4.65 -10.23 -5.65
CA GLU A 221 4.77 -11.66 -5.33
C GLU A 221 4.38 -11.96 -3.88
N LEU A 222 4.76 -11.08 -2.95
CA LEU A 222 4.35 -11.18 -1.55
C LEU A 222 2.84 -10.96 -1.40
N ALA A 223 2.28 -9.93 -2.04
CA ALA A 223 0.85 -9.64 -1.98
C ALA A 223 0.00 -10.81 -2.55
N GLN A 224 0.48 -11.44 -3.63
CA GLN A 224 -0.12 -12.64 -4.21
C GLN A 224 -0.07 -13.83 -3.25
N THR A 225 1.11 -14.13 -2.70
CA THR A 225 1.28 -15.23 -1.76
C THR A 225 0.46 -15.02 -0.48
N ALA A 226 0.36 -13.76 -0.02
CA ALA A 226 -0.46 -13.35 1.11
C ALA A 226 -1.95 -13.69 0.88
N LYS A 227 -2.48 -13.28 -0.28
CA LYS A 227 -3.88 -13.54 -0.65
C LYS A 227 -4.18 -15.03 -0.83
N GLU A 228 -3.34 -15.73 -1.59
CA GLU A 228 -3.54 -17.16 -1.90
C GLU A 228 -3.32 -18.05 -0.66
N GLY A 229 -2.31 -17.74 0.15
CA GLY A 229 -1.90 -18.58 1.28
C GLY A 229 -2.66 -18.34 2.59
N SER A 230 -3.28 -17.16 2.77
CA SER A 230 -3.99 -16.81 4.01
C SER A 230 -5.51 -16.60 3.82
N GLY A 231 -6.02 -16.67 2.60
CA GLY A 231 -7.43 -16.43 2.28
C GLY A 231 -8.40 -17.36 3.02
N GLU A 232 -8.16 -18.67 2.99
CA GLU A 232 -9.03 -19.66 3.63
C GLU A 232 -9.10 -19.48 5.16
N ALA A 233 -7.94 -19.27 5.80
CA ALA A 233 -7.86 -19.01 7.23
C ALA A 233 -8.56 -17.70 7.60
N ALA A 234 -8.38 -16.65 6.80
CA ALA A 234 -9.03 -15.36 7.03
C ALA A 234 -10.55 -15.47 6.94
N THR A 235 -11.08 -16.12 5.90
CA THR A 235 -12.52 -16.36 5.77
C THR A 235 -13.06 -17.22 6.91
N THR A 236 -12.38 -18.31 7.27
CA THR A 236 -12.83 -19.24 8.33
C THR A 236 -12.88 -18.58 9.71
N ASN A 237 -11.91 -17.71 10.00
CA ASN A 237 -11.81 -17.04 11.30
C ASN A 237 -12.48 -15.65 11.32
N GLY A 238 -13.26 -15.29 10.29
CA GLY A 238 -14.00 -14.03 10.26
C GLY A 238 -13.10 -12.79 10.17
N VAL A 239 -11.94 -12.89 9.51
CA VAL A 239 -10.94 -11.82 9.40
C VAL A 239 -11.08 -11.11 8.06
N ALA A 240 -11.28 -9.80 8.06
CA ALA A 240 -10.97 -8.99 6.89
C ALA A 240 -9.49 -8.58 6.91
N ALA A 241 -8.80 -8.84 5.80
CA ALA A 241 -7.45 -8.40 5.57
C ALA A 241 -7.32 -7.69 4.23
N VAL A 242 -6.61 -6.57 4.19
CA VAL A 242 -6.34 -5.82 2.95
C VAL A 242 -4.83 -5.68 2.77
N VAL A 243 -4.30 -6.21 1.67
CA VAL A 243 -2.87 -6.12 1.33
C VAL A 243 -2.65 -5.04 0.28
N ALA A 244 -1.45 -4.47 0.23
CA ALA A 244 -1.11 -3.37 -0.68
C ALA A 244 -2.02 -2.13 -0.49
N SER A 245 -2.29 -1.78 0.78
CA SER A 245 -3.25 -0.78 1.24
C SER A 245 -2.58 0.55 1.64
N GLY A 246 -1.79 1.13 0.73
CA GLY A 246 -1.13 2.43 0.88
C GLY A 246 -1.75 3.52 0.02
N ILE A 247 -0.94 4.49 -0.43
CA ILE A 247 -1.36 5.51 -1.40
C ILE A 247 -1.25 4.99 -2.84
N TRP A 248 -0.08 4.44 -3.18
CA TRP A 248 0.23 3.69 -4.39
C TRP A 248 1.35 2.68 -4.05
N PRO A 249 1.07 1.36 -4.06
CA PRO A 249 -0.23 0.73 -4.31
C PRO A 249 -1.26 1.04 -3.20
N GLY A 250 -2.56 0.93 -3.51
CA GLY A 250 -3.63 1.18 -2.54
C GLY A 250 -4.75 2.08 -3.05
N VAL A 251 -4.76 3.34 -2.61
CA VAL A 251 -5.77 4.33 -3.03
C VAL A 251 -5.80 4.47 -4.56
N SER A 252 -4.67 4.39 -5.26
CA SER A 252 -4.68 4.37 -6.73
C SER A 252 -5.46 3.18 -7.32
N ALA A 253 -5.38 1.99 -6.74
CA ALA A 253 -6.24 0.87 -7.16
C ALA A 253 -7.73 1.11 -6.86
N LEU A 254 -8.08 1.84 -5.79
CA LEU A 254 -9.45 2.29 -5.54
C LEU A 254 -9.92 3.26 -6.62
N MET A 255 -9.07 4.22 -7.00
CA MET A 255 -9.35 5.17 -8.10
C MET A 255 -9.62 4.43 -9.41
N ALA A 256 -8.81 3.41 -9.73
CA ALA A 256 -9.04 2.57 -10.91
C ALA A 256 -10.36 1.80 -10.84
N ALA A 257 -10.70 1.22 -9.69
CA ALA A 257 -11.95 0.48 -9.51
C ALA A 257 -13.19 1.39 -9.67
N GLU A 258 -13.16 2.62 -9.13
CA GLU A 258 -14.24 3.60 -9.30
C GLU A 258 -14.35 4.08 -10.75
N ALA A 259 -13.23 4.38 -11.41
CA ALA A 259 -13.23 4.81 -12.81
C ALA A 259 -13.70 3.70 -13.77
N VAL A 260 -13.30 2.45 -13.54
CA VAL A 260 -13.84 1.27 -14.26
C VAL A 260 -15.33 1.09 -13.98
N GLY A 261 -15.76 1.29 -12.74
CA GLY A 261 -17.17 1.25 -12.35
C GLY A 261 -18.02 2.26 -13.13
N LYS A 262 -17.56 3.50 -13.24
CA LYS A 262 -18.24 4.57 -14.01
C LYS A 262 -18.42 4.21 -15.48
N LEU A 263 -17.35 3.76 -16.16
CA LEU A 263 -17.47 3.30 -17.55
C LEU A 263 -18.50 2.19 -17.71
N ARG A 264 -18.51 1.22 -16.79
CA ARG A 264 -19.46 0.09 -16.83
C ARG A 264 -20.90 0.55 -16.57
N ASP A 265 -21.10 1.49 -15.65
CA ASP A 265 -22.41 2.09 -15.38
C ASP A 265 -22.95 2.81 -16.65
N ASP A 266 -22.05 3.36 -17.48
CA ASP A 266 -22.36 3.96 -18.78
C ASP A 266 -22.44 2.93 -19.95
N GLY A 267 -22.36 1.64 -19.64
CA GLY A 267 -22.47 0.55 -20.61
C GLY A 267 -21.24 0.36 -21.50
N LYS A 268 -20.07 0.83 -21.05
CA LYS A 268 -18.78 0.73 -21.75
C LYS A 268 -17.86 -0.29 -21.09
N GLU A 269 -17.27 -1.16 -21.90
CA GLU A 269 -16.24 -2.09 -21.41
C GLU A 269 -14.88 -1.37 -21.29
N PRO A 270 -14.15 -1.53 -20.16
CA PRO A 270 -12.85 -0.92 -19.95
C PRO A 270 -11.76 -1.61 -20.79
N GLY A 271 -11.08 -0.85 -21.64
CA GLY A 271 -10.01 -1.32 -22.52
C GLY A 271 -8.60 -1.15 -21.94
N SER A 272 -8.36 -0.07 -21.19
CA SER A 272 -7.07 0.15 -20.53
C SER A 272 -7.14 0.94 -19.25
N ILE A 273 -6.22 0.67 -18.31
CA ILE A 273 -5.92 1.51 -17.15
C ILE A 273 -4.47 1.98 -17.25
N ASP A 274 -4.25 3.30 -17.31
CA ASP A 274 -2.91 3.90 -17.24
C ASP A 274 -2.76 4.62 -15.89
N PHE A 275 -1.87 4.09 -15.04
CA PHE A 275 -1.46 4.75 -13.80
C PHE A 275 -0.30 5.71 -14.06
N SER A 276 -0.46 6.95 -13.64
CA SER A 276 0.58 7.98 -13.67
C SER A 276 0.81 8.53 -12.28
N PHE A 277 2.06 8.52 -11.85
CA PHE A 277 2.48 8.99 -10.53
C PHE A 277 3.56 10.06 -10.65
N PHE A 278 3.46 11.07 -9.79
CA PHE A 278 4.47 12.11 -9.67
C PHE A 278 4.78 12.39 -8.20
N THR A 279 6.08 12.53 -7.90
CA THR A 279 6.55 12.94 -6.57
C THR A 279 7.61 14.02 -6.71
N ALA A 280 7.41 15.16 -6.07
CA ALA A 280 8.45 16.18 -5.93
C ALA A 280 9.49 15.74 -4.89
N GLY A 281 10.77 15.74 -5.27
CA GLY A 281 11.87 15.31 -4.43
C GLY A 281 11.67 13.87 -3.96
N THR A 282 11.91 13.64 -2.67
CA THR A 282 11.60 12.38 -2.01
C THR A 282 10.19 12.32 -1.43
N GLY A 283 9.37 13.36 -1.60
CA GLY A 283 8.06 13.42 -0.95
C GLY A 283 8.17 13.38 0.58
N ASN A 284 9.26 13.93 1.14
CA ASN A 284 9.62 13.79 2.55
C ASN A 284 9.83 12.35 3.07
N ALA A 285 9.72 11.33 2.23
CA ALA A 285 10.05 9.94 2.60
C ALA A 285 11.56 9.75 2.85
N GLY A 286 12.40 10.68 2.38
CA GLY A 286 13.84 10.71 2.61
C GLY A 286 14.59 9.63 1.81
N PRO A 287 15.78 9.20 2.27
CA PRO A 287 16.62 8.25 1.53
C PRO A 287 15.95 6.92 1.17
N THR A 288 14.92 6.51 1.91
CA THR A 288 14.19 5.25 1.68
C THR A 288 13.56 5.18 0.29
N ILE A 289 12.92 6.25 -0.18
CA ILE A 289 12.28 6.24 -1.51
C ILE A 289 13.33 6.13 -2.60
N VAL A 290 14.50 6.75 -2.41
CA VAL A 290 15.62 6.69 -3.37
C VAL A 290 16.17 5.26 -3.46
N SER A 291 16.38 4.59 -2.32
CA SER A 291 16.79 3.18 -2.28
C SER A 291 15.76 2.28 -2.98
N ALA A 292 14.46 2.51 -2.74
CA ALA A 292 13.38 1.77 -3.39
C ALA A 292 13.37 2.01 -4.91
N THR A 293 13.57 3.25 -5.36
CA THR A 293 13.68 3.57 -6.79
C THR A 293 14.84 2.82 -7.45
N PHE A 294 16.02 2.72 -6.83
CA PHE A 294 17.14 1.95 -7.42
C PHE A 294 16.80 0.47 -7.61
N LEU A 295 16.09 -0.11 -6.66
CA LEU A 295 15.62 -1.48 -6.75
C LEU A 295 14.63 -1.64 -7.91
N LEU A 296 13.64 -0.75 -8.01
CA LEU A 296 12.65 -0.75 -9.10
C LEU A 296 13.28 -0.50 -10.48
N LEU A 297 14.39 0.25 -10.57
CA LEU A 297 15.15 0.42 -11.81
C LEU A 297 15.87 -0.87 -12.27
N ALA A 298 16.06 -1.85 -11.37
CA ALA A 298 16.63 -3.16 -11.70
C ALA A 298 15.55 -4.23 -11.95
N THR A 299 14.35 -4.03 -11.42
CA THR A 299 13.20 -4.93 -11.52
C THR A 299 12.48 -4.76 -12.87
N PRO A 300 12.25 -5.85 -13.64
CA PRO A 300 11.38 -5.79 -14.81
C PRO A 300 9.97 -5.33 -14.43
N VAL A 301 9.41 -4.39 -15.20
CA VAL A 301 8.07 -3.84 -14.96
C VAL A 301 7.02 -4.86 -15.39
N ILE A 302 6.11 -5.22 -14.49
CA ILE A 302 4.92 -5.99 -14.82
C ILE A 302 3.90 -5.04 -15.46
N ALA A 303 3.53 -5.33 -16.71
CA ALA A 303 2.42 -4.69 -17.41
C ALA A 303 1.46 -5.75 -17.96
N PHE A 304 0.24 -5.36 -18.28
CA PHE A 304 -0.71 -6.18 -19.03
C PHE A 304 -0.90 -5.57 -20.42
N ARG A 305 -0.78 -6.41 -21.45
CA ARG A 305 -1.03 -6.05 -22.85
C ARG A 305 -1.89 -7.13 -23.47
N ASN A 306 -3.06 -6.75 -24.01
CA ASN A 306 -4.03 -7.68 -24.60
C ASN A 306 -4.39 -8.86 -23.68
N GLY A 307 -4.56 -8.60 -22.38
CA GLY A 307 -4.90 -9.59 -21.36
C GLY A 307 -3.74 -10.48 -20.90
N ALA A 308 -2.52 -10.26 -21.41
CA ALA A 308 -1.34 -11.05 -21.05
C ALA A 308 -0.35 -10.24 -20.21
N LYS A 309 0.11 -10.85 -19.11
CA LYS A 309 1.24 -10.35 -18.30
C LYS A 309 2.48 -10.27 -19.18
N THR A 310 3.07 -9.09 -19.26
CA THR A 310 4.27 -8.77 -20.03
C THR A 310 5.31 -8.15 -19.11
N LEU A 311 6.58 -8.56 -19.25
CA LEU A 311 7.69 -7.94 -18.55
C LEU A 311 8.35 -6.90 -19.46
N LEU A 312 8.42 -5.65 -18.99
CA LEU A 312 8.99 -4.52 -19.72
C LEU A 312 10.23 -3.98 -19.01
N GLU A 313 11.06 -3.26 -19.75
CA GLU A 313 12.25 -2.64 -19.17
C GLU A 313 11.86 -1.37 -18.38
N PRO A 314 12.27 -1.23 -17.11
CA PRO A 314 11.96 -0.03 -16.32
C PRO A 314 12.58 1.22 -16.94
N TRP A 315 12.02 2.37 -16.60
CA TRP A 315 12.45 3.69 -17.05
C TRP A 315 12.52 3.86 -18.57
N THR A 316 11.59 3.23 -19.30
CA THR A 316 11.42 3.38 -20.75
C THR A 316 10.02 3.89 -21.09
N GLU A 317 9.73 4.05 -22.38
CA GLU A 317 8.43 4.52 -22.89
C GLU A 317 7.91 5.80 -22.21
N PRO A 318 8.69 6.91 -22.25
CA PRO A 318 8.29 8.16 -21.63
C PRO A 318 6.96 8.65 -22.20
N ARG A 319 6.10 9.16 -21.31
CA ARG A 319 4.89 9.88 -21.66
C ARG A 319 4.84 11.19 -20.90
N GLU A 320 4.36 12.26 -21.54
CA GLU A 320 3.99 13.47 -20.83
C GLU A 320 2.58 13.30 -20.26
N THR A 321 2.44 13.45 -18.95
CA THR A 321 1.16 13.40 -18.25
C THR A 321 0.86 14.76 -17.64
N ASP A 322 -0.36 15.26 -17.82
CA ASP A 322 -0.86 16.44 -17.13
C ASP A 322 -1.50 16.04 -15.80
N PHE A 323 -0.90 16.47 -14.69
CA PHE A 323 -1.42 16.25 -13.34
C PHE A 323 -2.31 17.40 -12.86
N GLY A 324 -2.86 18.18 -13.80
CA GLY A 324 -3.75 19.30 -13.50
C GLY A 324 -3.02 20.52 -12.93
N PRO A 325 -3.76 21.59 -12.56
CA PRO A 325 -3.18 22.91 -12.30
C PRO A 325 -2.17 22.96 -11.14
N ALA A 326 -2.27 22.07 -10.15
CA ALA A 326 -1.41 22.06 -8.98
C ALA A 326 0.04 21.58 -9.29
N VAL A 327 0.21 20.72 -10.30
CA VAL A 327 1.50 20.09 -10.63
C VAL A 327 1.93 20.37 -12.08
N GLY A 328 0.96 20.45 -12.98
CA GLY A 328 1.14 20.64 -14.41
C GLY A 328 1.64 19.39 -15.12
N LYS A 329 2.21 19.62 -16.31
CA LYS A 329 2.72 18.57 -17.18
C LYS A 329 4.08 18.07 -16.74
N LYS A 330 4.20 16.75 -16.59
CA LYS A 330 5.43 16.07 -16.18
C LYS A 330 5.69 14.85 -17.06
N PRO A 331 6.96 14.60 -17.45
CA PRO A 331 7.30 13.35 -18.09
C PRO A 331 7.36 12.23 -17.05
N ASN A 332 6.79 11.08 -17.40
CA ASN A 332 6.78 9.87 -16.59
C ASN A 332 7.26 8.67 -17.42
N TRP A 333 7.92 7.70 -16.78
CA TRP A 333 8.45 6.49 -17.42
C TRP A 333 7.90 5.23 -16.76
N LEU A 334 7.89 4.12 -17.49
CA LEU A 334 7.48 2.82 -16.95
C LEU A 334 8.26 2.48 -15.68
N LEU A 335 7.54 2.08 -14.64
CA LEU A 335 8.14 1.56 -13.40
C LEU A 335 7.14 0.60 -12.76
N ASP A 336 7.66 -0.42 -12.09
CA ASP A 336 6.84 -1.49 -11.51
C ASP A 336 5.96 -0.97 -10.36
N ASN A 337 4.72 -1.43 -10.30
CA ASN A 337 3.76 -1.12 -9.24
C ASN A 337 2.75 -2.29 -9.10
N PRO A 338 2.53 -2.82 -7.88
CA PRO A 338 1.56 -3.90 -7.64
C PRO A 338 0.11 -3.60 -8.02
N ASP A 339 -0.31 -2.33 -8.10
CA ASP A 339 -1.64 -1.96 -8.58
C ASP A 339 -1.88 -2.42 -10.03
N VAL A 340 -0.84 -2.54 -10.84
CA VAL A 340 -0.97 -2.99 -12.24
C VAL A 340 -1.49 -4.43 -12.32
N PRO A 341 -0.78 -5.45 -11.83
CA PRO A 341 -1.29 -6.81 -11.89
C PRO A 341 -2.56 -7.01 -11.05
N THR A 342 -2.67 -6.39 -9.89
CA THR A 342 -3.86 -6.57 -9.03
C THR A 342 -5.11 -6.01 -9.70
N THR A 343 -5.08 -4.79 -10.26
CA THR A 343 -6.24 -4.22 -10.96
C THR A 343 -6.54 -4.91 -12.30
N ALA A 344 -5.51 -5.30 -13.06
CA ALA A 344 -5.71 -6.05 -14.31
C ALA A 344 -6.47 -7.36 -14.06
N LEU A 345 -6.06 -8.12 -13.05
CA LEU A 345 -6.65 -9.41 -12.70
C LEU A 345 -8.02 -9.25 -12.03
N SER A 346 -8.15 -8.36 -11.05
CA SER A 346 -9.38 -8.20 -10.26
C SER A 346 -10.49 -7.49 -11.03
N LEU A 347 -10.15 -6.54 -11.91
CA LEU A 347 -11.13 -5.79 -12.69
C LEU A 347 -11.31 -6.35 -14.11
N GLY A 348 -10.45 -7.27 -14.55
CA GLY A 348 -10.52 -7.90 -15.87
C GLY A 348 -10.17 -6.97 -17.04
N VAL A 349 -9.31 -5.97 -16.81
CA VAL A 349 -8.92 -4.99 -17.84
C VAL A 349 -7.70 -5.49 -18.62
N PRO A 350 -7.73 -5.53 -19.97
CA PRO A 350 -6.70 -6.21 -20.75
C PRO A 350 -5.38 -5.45 -20.88
N ASN A 351 -5.39 -4.12 -20.74
CA ASN A 351 -4.19 -3.29 -20.89
C ASN A 351 -3.97 -2.44 -19.63
N VAL A 352 -2.92 -2.71 -18.87
CA VAL A 352 -2.63 -1.99 -17.63
C VAL A 352 -1.13 -1.72 -17.49
N ALA A 353 -0.76 -0.48 -17.18
CA ALA A 353 0.63 -0.08 -16.96
C ALA A 353 0.74 1.09 -15.97
N SER A 354 1.90 1.21 -15.33
CA SER A 354 2.24 2.30 -14.42
C SER A 354 3.45 3.09 -14.87
N ARG A 355 3.41 4.41 -14.66
CA ARG A 355 4.51 5.33 -14.96
C ARG A 355 4.76 6.31 -13.83
N PHE A 356 6.02 6.69 -13.66
CA PHE A 356 6.48 7.54 -12.57
C PHE A 356 7.36 8.67 -13.11
N GLY A 357 7.21 9.85 -12.52
CA GLY A 357 8.07 11.00 -12.72
C GLY A 357 8.39 11.68 -11.40
N THR A 358 9.50 12.42 -11.36
CA THR A 358 9.88 13.21 -10.19
C THR A 358 10.37 14.61 -10.55
N ASP A 359 10.28 15.54 -9.61
CA ASP A 359 11.06 16.77 -9.66
C ASP A 359 12.29 16.68 -8.74
N PRO A 360 13.41 17.31 -9.11
CA PRO A 360 13.57 18.14 -10.30
C PRO A 360 13.79 17.27 -11.55
N LEU A 361 13.33 17.74 -12.71
CA LEU A 361 13.43 17.00 -13.98
C LEU A 361 14.79 16.29 -14.24
N PRO A 362 15.97 16.90 -13.97
CA PRO A 362 17.28 16.25 -14.10
C PRO A 362 17.40 14.89 -13.39
N TRP A 363 16.69 14.66 -12.28
CA TRP A 363 16.73 13.38 -11.56
C TRP A 363 16.18 12.23 -12.38
N ASN A 364 15.17 12.48 -13.23
CA ASN A 364 14.66 11.43 -14.10
C ASN A 364 15.71 10.97 -15.12
N TYR A 365 16.51 11.89 -15.65
CA TYR A 365 17.61 11.51 -16.54
C TYR A 365 18.73 10.80 -15.79
N LEU A 366 18.99 11.19 -14.53
CA LEU A 366 19.91 10.46 -13.66
C LEU A 366 19.44 9.02 -13.43
N PHE A 367 18.16 8.80 -13.09
CA PHE A 367 17.59 7.46 -12.94
C PHE A 367 17.71 6.63 -14.23
N GLY A 368 17.48 7.24 -15.39
CA GLY A 368 17.73 6.60 -16.68
C GLY A 368 19.20 6.19 -16.87
N ALA A 369 20.14 7.05 -16.48
CA ALA A 369 21.58 6.75 -16.54
C ALA A 369 22.01 5.67 -15.54
N MET A 370 21.39 5.62 -14.35
CA MET A 370 21.68 4.62 -13.31
C MET A 370 21.41 3.18 -13.79
N LYS A 371 20.57 2.98 -14.80
CA LYS A 371 20.37 1.68 -15.45
C LYS A 371 21.63 1.10 -16.11
N ALA A 372 22.66 1.91 -16.36
CA ALA A 372 23.95 1.43 -16.85
C ALA A 372 24.75 0.67 -15.75
N ILE A 373 24.35 0.81 -14.49
CA ILE A 373 24.94 0.07 -13.36
C ILE A 373 24.48 -1.39 -13.43
N PRO A 374 25.36 -2.38 -13.18
CA PRO A 374 24.97 -3.79 -13.16
C PRO A 374 23.80 -4.05 -12.19
N ARG A 375 22.81 -4.82 -12.64
CA ARG A 375 21.63 -5.17 -11.82
C ARG A 375 22.00 -5.78 -10.47
N SER A 376 23.08 -6.57 -10.39
CA SER A 376 23.58 -7.14 -9.14
C SER A 376 23.97 -6.08 -8.09
N VAL A 377 24.41 -4.90 -8.52
CA VAL A 377 24.73 -3.77 -7.64
C VAL A 377 23.45 -3.04 -7.24
N LEU A 378 22.55 -2.78 -8.18
CA LEU A 378 21.24 -2.15 -7.89
C LEU A 378 20.36 -3.00 -6.96
N TYR A 379 20.44 -4.33 -7.07
CA TYR A 379 19.76 -5.27 -6.18
C TYR A 379 20.42 -5.38 -4.79
N ASN A 380 21.65 -4.90 -4.63
CA ASN A 380 22.33 -4.94 -3.34
C ASN A 380 21.81 -3.82 -2.44
N ARG A 381 20.90 -4.20 -1.54
CA ARG A 381 20.20 -3.28 -0.63
C ARG A 381 21.15 -2.52 0.28
N ASP A 382 22.15 -3.17 0.84
CA ASP A 382 23.08 -2.52 1.78
C ASP A 382 23.91 -1.47 1.06
N LEU A 383 24.34 -1.75 -0.18
CA LEU A 383 25.04 -0.79 -1.02
C LEU A 383 24.13 0.38 -1.42
N MET A 384 22.92 0.12 -1.88
CA MET A 384 21.98 1.18 -2.29
C MET A 384 21.55 2.04 -1.10
N GLN A 385 21.31 1.43 0.06
CA GLN A 385 21.02 2.15 1.29
C GLN A 385 22.22 2.99 1.74
N GLY A 386 23.44 2.45 1.68
CA GLY A 386 24.66 3.19 1.96
C GLY A 386 24.84 4.40 1.03
N PHE A 387 24.58 4.22 -0.27
CA PHE A 387 24.63 5.30 -1.26
C PHE A 387 23.56 6.36 -1.04
N ALA A 388 22.34 5.97 -0.68
CA ALA A 388 21.25 6.89 -0.37
C ALA A 388 21.56 7.71 0.90
N LEU A 389 22.12 7.07 1.94
CA LEU A 389 22.57 7.76 3.16
C LEU A 389 23.74 8.70 2.90
N PHE A 390 24.71 8.29 2.07
CA PHE A 390 25.81 9.16 1.65
C PHE A 390 25.28 10.40 0.90
N SER A 391 24.23 10.23 0.10
CA SER A 391 23.61 11.29 -0.69
C SER A 391 22.60 12.14 0.09
N GLU A 392 22.31 11.80 1.36
CA GLU A 392 21.26 12.42 2.16
C GLU A 392 21.34 13.95 2.26
N PRO A 393 22.51 14.59 2.44
CA PRO A 393 22.59 16.06 2.48
C PRO A 393 22.13 16.72 1.18
N ILE A 394 22.45 16.10 0.04
CA ILE A 394 22.07 16.58 -1.29
C ILE A 394 20.56 16.37 -1.48
N ILE A 395 20.07 15.18 -1.14
CA ILE A 395 18.65 14.83 -1.18
C ILE A 395 17.83 15.86 -0.39
N ARG A 396 18.20 16.11 0.88
CA ARG A 396 17.49 17.07 1.73
C ARG A 396 17.56 18.50 1.22
N PHE A 397 18.64 18.89 0.55
CA PHE A 397 18.75 20.20 -0.08
C PHE A 397 17.80 20.32 -1.27
N VAL A 398 17.74 19.29 -2.13
CA VAL A 398 16.83 19.25 -3.27
C VAL A 398 15.37 19.22 -2.80
N ASP A 399 15.03 18.39 -1.82
CA ASP A 399 13.68 18.31 -1.25
C ASP A 399 13.17 19.67 -0.77
N LYS A 400 14.04 20.47 -0.14
CA LYS A 400 13.70 21.85 0.28
C LYS A 400 13.41 22.79 -0.89
N LEU A 401 13.97 22.54 -2.06
CA LEU A 401 13.79 23.37 -3.24
C LEU A 401 12.55 22.99 -4.04
N VAL A 402 12.26 21.69 -4.15
CA VAL A 402 11.17 21.17 -5.01
C VAL A 402 9.90 20.83 -4.26
N GLY A 403 9.94 20.73 -2.93
CA GLY A 403 8.80 20.36 -2.10
C GLY A 403 8.63 18.85 -1.96
N ALA A 404 7.43 18.43 -1.54
CA ALA A 404 7.10 17.04 -1.22
C ALA A 404 5.82 16.53 -1.92
N THR A 405 5.29 17.30 -2.88
CA THR A 405 4.02 17.06 -3.53
C THR A 405 3.93 15.66 -4.14
N ASN A 406 2.80 15.00 -3.90
CA ASN A 406 2.44 13.74 -4.53
C ASN A 406 1.22 13.93 -5.42
N ALA A 407 1.26 13.39 -6.64
CA ALA A 407 0.12 13.36 -7.54
C ALA A 407 -0.08 11.98 -8.13
N MET A 408 -1.33 11.52 -8.13
CA MET A 408 -1.80 10.32 -8.79
C MET A 408 -2.81 10.71 -9.86
N ARG A 409 -2.66 10.15 -11.04
CA ARG A 409 -3.65 10.22 -12.11
C ARG A 409 -3.87 8.80 -12.65
N VAL A 410 -5.13 8.41 -12.75
CA VAL A 410 -5.56 7.14 -13.31
C VAL A 410 -6.49 7.44 -14.47
N ASP A 411 -6.07 7.08 -15.69
CA ASP A 411 -6.90 7.19 -16.88
C ASP A 411 -7.43 5.80 -17.23
N VAL A 412 -8.75 5.65 -17.27
CA VAL A 412 -9.42 4.42 -17.73
C VAL A 412 -10.09 4.72 -19.06
N VAL A 413 -9.66 4.04 -20.11
CA VAL A 413 -10.16 4.23 -21.49
C VAL A 413 -11.05 3.03 -21.85
N SER A 414 -12.19 3.29 -22.48
CA SER A 414 -13.06 2.24 -22.99
C SER A 414 -12.38 1.42 -24.11
N GLU A 415 -12.80 0.16 -24.30
CA GLU A 415 -12.24 -0.73 -25.34
C GLU A 415 -12.39 -0.16 -26.76
N ASP A 416 -13.50 0.55 -27.02
CA ASP A 416 -13.75 1.25 -28.28
C ASP A 416 -13.01 2.59 -28.42
N GLY A 417 -12.29 3.03 -27.37
CA GLY A 417 -11.56 4.30 -27.32
C GLY A 417 -12.44 5.55 -27.33
N SER A 418 -13.76 5.40 -27.20
CA SER A 418 -14.72 6.51 -27.28
C SER A 418 -14.79 7.36 -26.02
N GLU A 419 -14.38 6.81 -24.87
CA GLU A 419 -14.51 7.46 -23.58
C GLU A 419 -13.27 7.26 -22.71
N THR A 420 -12.97 8.26 -21.88
CA THR A 420 -11.91 8.20 -20.88
C THR A 420 -12.42 8.78 -19.58
N VAL A 421 -12.41 7.97 -18.51
CA VAL A 421 -12.65 8.42 -17.15
C VAL A 421 -11.29 8.67 -16.50
N THR A 422 -11.04 9.91 -16.10
CA THR A 422 -9.82 10.31 -15.41
C THR A 422 -10.12 10.53 -13.92
N ALA A 423 -9.42 9.79 -13.06
CA ALA A 423 -9.38 10.06 -11.63
C ALA A 423 -8.03 10.72 -11.26
N GLN A 424 -8.06 11.71 -10.38
CA GLN A 424 -6.89 12.45 -9.95
C GLN A 424 -6.95 12.80 -8.46
N ILE A 425 -5.84 12.53 -7.75
CA ILE A 425 -5.64 12.97 -6.36
C ILE A 425 -4.26 13.62 -6.25
N VAL A 426 -4.19 14.80 -5.63
CA VAL A 426 -2.94 15.53 -5.38
C VAL A 426 -2.87 15.93 -3.92
N HIS A 427 -1.75 15.65 -3.26
CA HIS A 427 -1.44 16.07 -1.90
C HIS A 427 -0.14 16.87 -1.88
N ASP A 428 -0.03 17.82 -0.95
CA ASP A 428 1.18 18.63 -0.77
C ASP A 428 2.40 17.83 -0.29
N ASP A 429 2.17 16.69 0.37
CA ASP A 429 3.21 15.89 1.02
C ASP A 429 2.91 14.38 0.91
N LEU A 430 3.84 13.64 0.30
CA LEU A 430 3.75 12.18 0.16
C LEU A 430 3.76 11.44 1.50
N GLU A 431 4.67 11.77 2.43
CA GLU A 431 4.74 11.10 3.74
C GLU A 431 3.40 11.18 4.47
N VAL A 432 2.78 12.36 4.44
CA VAL A 432 1.48 12.61 5.07
C VAL A 432 0.38 11.79 4.40
N CYS A 433 0.28 11.81 3.06
CA CYS A 433 -0.81 11.12 2.37
C CYS A 433 -0.66 9.59 2.36
N VAL A 434 0.57 9.04 2.41
CA VAL A 434 0.79 7.60 2.62
C VAL A 434 0.24 7.18 3.99
N GLY A 435 0.57 7.94 5.03
CA GLY A 435 0.07 7.66 6.39
C GLY A 435 -1.44 7.75 6.47
N LEU A 436 -2.02 8.78 5.85
CA LEU A 436 -3.47 9.00 5.75
C LEU A 436 -4.16 7.82 5.08
N ALA A 437 -3.70 7.43 3.88
CA ALA A 437 -4.27 6.33 3.13
C ALA A 437 -4.21 5.02 3.93
N THR A 438 -3.06 4.71 4.52
CA THR A 438 -2.89 3.50 5.34
C THR A 438 -3.84 3.51 6.55
N ALA A 439 -4.00 4.66 7.21
CA ALA A 439 -4.92 4.81 8.32
C ALA A 439 -6.39 4.68 7.87
N ALA A 440 -6.75 5.21 6.69
CA ALA A 440 -8.09 5.06 6.12
C ALA A 440 -8.45 3.59 5.88
N PHE A 441 -7.54 2.80 5.30
CA PHE A 441 -7.72 1.34 5.18
C PHE A 441 -7.84 0.66 6.54
N ALA A 442 -7.00 1.03 7.51
CA ALA A 442 -7.06 0.51 8.86
C ALA A 442 -8.42 0.77 9.53
N LEU A 443 -8.97 1.97 9.39
CA LEU A 443 -10.30 2.31 9.92
C LEU A 443 -11.41 1.49 9.28
N GLU A 444 -11.33 1.23 7.97
CA GLU A 444 -12.35 0.42 7.30
C GLU A 444 -12.28 -1.04 7.75
N VAL A 445 -11.06 -1.59 7.89
CA VAL A 445 -10.85 -2.95 8.37
C VAL A 445 -11.21 -3.12 9.85
N LEU A 446 -11.12 -2.06 10.67
CA LEU A 446 -11.57 -2.09 12.07
C LEU A 446 -13.07 -2.38 12.22
N LYS A 447 -13.87 -2.23 11.16
CA LYS A 447 -15.30 -2.56 11.16
C LYS A 447 -15.56 -4.07 11.06
N THR A 448 -14.53 -4.90 10.92
CA THR A 448 -14.66 -6.37 10.88
C THR A 448 -15.45 -6.89 12.09
N GLY A 449 -16.46 -7.70 11.85
CA GLY A 449 -17.29 -8.32 12.88
C GLY A 449 -18.21 -7.34 13.62
N THR A 450 -18.35 -6.10 13.16
CA THR A 450 -19.30 -5.11 13.72
C THR A 450 -20.55 -4.99 12.84
N GLU A 451 -21.58 -4.29 13.33
CA GLU A 451 -22.79 -4.00 12.54
C GLU A 451 -22.53 -3.09 11.33
N SER A 452 -21.40 -2.38 11.30
CA SER A 452 -20.98 -1.50 10.21
C SER A 452 -19.95 -2.15 9.28
N GLU A 453 -19.78 -3.48 9.34
CA GLU A 453 -18.88 -4.22 8.46
C GLU A 453 -19.23 -3.98 6.97
N THR A 454 -18.23 -3.55 6.20
CA THR A 454 -18.33 -3.32 4.75
C THR A 454 -17.38 -4.22 3.94
N ILE A 455 -16.36 -4.79 4.59
CA ILE A 455 -15.38 -5.68 3.96
C ILE A 455 -15.64 -7.09 4.50
N PRO A 456 -16.07 -8.04 3.65
CA PRO A 456 -16.32 -9.40 4.10
C PRO A 456 -15.02 -10.12 4.49
N PRO A 457 -15.09 -11.17 5.33
CA PRO A 457 -13.92 -11.98 5.70
C PRO A 457 -13.18 -12.57 4.48
N GLY A 458 -11.86 -12.41 4.47
CA GLY A 458 -10.97 -12.82 3.40
C GLY A 458 -9.74 -11.91 3.29
N VAL A 459 -8.89 -12.19 2.31
CA VAL A 459 -7.75 -11.33 1.96
C VAL A 459 -8.04 -10.64 0.63
N TRP A 460 -7.97 -9.32 0.61
CA TRP A 460 -8.41 -8.47 -0.49
C TRP A 460 -7.30 -7.57 -1.01
N TYR A 461 -7.27 -7.38 -2.33
CA TYR A 461 -6.64 -6.22 -2.94
C TYR A 461 -7.60 -5.03 -2.89
N PRO A 462 -7.10 -3.79 -2.87
CA PRO A 462 -7.95 -2.60 -2.83
C PRO A 462 -9.00 -2.56 -3.95
N ALA A 463 -8.62 -2.94 -5.17
CA ALA A 463 -9.52 -2.96 -6.34
C ALA A 463 -10.72 -3.92 -6.20
N GLU A 464 -10.64 -4.90 -5.30
CA GLU A 464 -11.68 -5.91 -5.08
C GLU A 464 -12.67 -5.51 -3.98
N LEU A 465 -12.35 -4.47 -3.21
CA LEU A 465 -13.17 -4.07 -2.08
C LEU A 465 -14.58 -3.67 -2.53
N PRO A 466 -15.62 -3.96 -1.72
CA PRO A 466 -16.99 -3.51 -2.01
C PRO A 466 -17.10 -1.99 -2.17
N LYS A 467 -18.06 -1.53 -2.99
CA LYS A 467 -18.22 -0.10 -3.35
C LYS A 467 -18.31 0.82 -2.13
N GLU A 468 -19.02 0.40 -1.08
CA GLU A 468 -19.14 1.16 0.16
C GLU A 468 -17.80 1.31 0.89
N ALA A 469 -17.04 0.22 1.03
CA ALA A 469 -15.70 0.26 1.61
C ALA A 469 -14.77 1.19 0.84
N ARG A 470 -14.79 1.12 -0.50
CA ARG A 470 -13.98 2.02 -1.36
C ARG A 470 -14.37 3.48 -1.15
N ALA A 471 -15.67 3.78 -1.09
CA ALA A 471 -16.17 5.13 -0.86
C ALA A 471 -15.72 5.69 0.50
N ASN A 472 -15.81 4.90 1.57
CA ASN A 472 -15.37 5.29 2.91
C ASN A 472 -13.86 5.59 2.95
N ILE A 473 -13.04 4.72 2.36
CA ILE A 473 -11.59 4.89 2.32
C ILE A 473 -11.20 6.11 1.48
N LEU A 474 -11.84 6.30 0.32
CA LEU A 474 -11.58 7.45 -0.55
C LEU A 474 -11.98 8.78 0.11
N GLU A 475 -13.09 8.81 0.85
CA GLU A 475 -13.52 10.02 1.56
C GLU A 475 -12.51 10.41 2.66
N ALA A 476 -11.95 9.43 3.38
CA ALA A 476 -10.87 9.70 4.33
C ALA A 476 -9.56 10.10 3.60
N ALA A 477 -9.19 9.40 2.53
CA ALA A 477 -7.95 9.66 1.77
C ALA A 477 -7.95 11.01 1.04
N LYS A 478 -9.13 11.61 0.82
CA LYS A 478 -9.32 12.96 0.29
C LYS A 478 -8.84 14.05 1.25
N GLU A 479 -8.75 13.78 2.55
CA GLU A 479 -8.33 14.78 3.53
C GLU A 479 -6.98 15.39 3.15
N GLN A 480 -6.86 16.72 3.25
CA GLN A 480 -5.66 17.49 2.88
C GLN A 480 -5.21 17.35 1.41
N SER A 481 -6.07 16.84 0.52
CA SER A 481 -5.81 16.89 -0.92
C SER A 481 -6.04 18.30 -1.48
N ILE A 482 -5.16 18.71 -2.40
CA ILE A 482 -5.26 19.95 -3.19
C ILE A 482 -6.22 19.75 -4.36
N THR A 483 -6.27 18.52 -4.88
CA THR A 483 -7.15 18.12 -5.97
C THR A 483 -7.68 16.73 -5.66
N PHE A 484 -8.99 16.55 -5.82
CA PHE A 484 -9.65 15.27 -5.69
C PHE A 484 -10.76 15.17 -6.71
N SER A 485 -10.65 14.19 -7.61
CA SER A 485 -11.66 13.82 -8.59
C SER A 485 -11.56 12.32 -8.78
N VAL A 486 -12.51 11.55 -8.23
CA VAL A 486 -12.51 10.09 -8.32
C VAL A 486 -13.83 9.60 -8.82
#